data_AF-A0A838FDP3-F1
#
_entry.id   AF-A0A838FDP3-F1
#
_cell.length_a   1.000
_cell.length_b   1.000
_cell.length_c   1.000
_cell.angle_alpha   90.00
_cell.angle_beta   90.00
_cell.angle_gamma   90.00
#
_symmetry.space_group_name_H-M   'P 1'
#
loop_
_entity.id
_entity.type
_entity.pdbx_description
1 polymer ?
#
loop_
_entity_poly.entity_id
_entity_poly.type
_entity_poly.pdbx_seq_one_letter_code
_entity_poly.pdbx_strand_id
1 'polypeptide(L)'
;MPSGITNQLKELAGTDIPAGFSRFVVQLSKLYNSLASASIKEDPASSLFDPAVRQHFFYLQALSRIYKKIHDREMFESLRKEFKIVEDQLGKIDFYDGWVKEFSQRQNFPSLLLDYYHSRKNFELDSLRKMLDEKKWIADDFFMVRKILSELSAAEWMSTENDRNAIAAFLDDELDDFEEDYHENKFDFNDVEEGIHEIRRQLRWFSIYAQALDGLIQIENVEIEDSNMKKYFTAEVLNSPYNILPSPKQGSIPLYIHAPEFYALSWMVNELGKLKDDGLRFHALKDAVEATDITSKKEADGYVSSFAGSDTFSPQEIPQIVAQLCDEFMNQHLVIKKIREDVKASAAQNNPA
;
A
#
# COMPACT_ATOMS: atom_id res chain seq x y z
N MET A 1 -32.61 5.19 4.38
CA MET A 1 -31.30 5.43 3.74
C MET A 1 -30.61 6.57 4.48
N PRO A 2 -29.30 6.48 4.71
CA PRO A 2 -28.53 7.49 5.44
C PRO A 2 -28.28 8.70 4.53
N SER A 3 -29.22 9.65 4.53
CA SER A 3 -29.25 10.72 3.51
C SER A 3 -28.28 11.87 3.78
N GLY A 4 -27.91 12.13 5.03
CA GLY A 4 -27.09 13.31 5.39
C GLY A 4 -25.68 13.28 4.81
N ILE A 5 -24.94 12.19 5.06
CA ILE A 5 -23.54 12.06 4.63
C ILE A 5 -23.42 11.89 3.12
N THR A 6 -24.33 11.10 2.53
CA THR A 6 -24.36 10.91 1.08
C THR A 6 -24.52 12.25 0.36
N ASN A 7 -25.41 13.12 0.86
CA ASN A 7 -25.61 14.44 0.27
C ASN A 7 -24.39 15.34 0.49
N GLN A 8 -23.83 15.36 1.70
CA GLN A 8 -22.63 16.15 2.01
C GLN A 8 -21.43 15.78 1.12
N LEU A 9 -21.16 14.48 0.95
CA LEU A 9 -20.06 14.01 0.09
C LEU A 9 -20.29 14.35 -1.39
N LYS A 10 -21.53 14.23 -1.88
CA LYS A 10 -21.90 14.60 -3.25
C LYS A 10 -21.79 16.10 -3.50
N GLU A 11 -22.21 16.92 -2.54
CA GLU A 11 -22.07 18.37 -2.60
C GLU A 11 -20.58 18.74 -2.65
N LEU A 12 -19.77 18.20 -1.75
CA LEU A 12 -18.32 18.47 -1.71
C LEU A 12 -17.60 18.02 -2.99
N ALA A 13 -18.01 16.91 -3.59
CA ALA A 13 -17.43 16.43 -4.85
C ALA A 13 -17.73 17.35 -6.05
N GLY A 14 -18.75 18.22 -5.95
CA GLY A 14 -19.17 19.15 -7.00
C GLY A 14 -18.78 20.61 -6.76
N THR A 15 -18.15 20.92 -5.63
CA THR A 15 -17.75 22.29 -5.24
C THR A 15 -16.25 22.53 -5.40
N ASP A 16 -15.88 23.78 -5.61
CA ASP A 16 -14.49 24.24 -5.58
C ASP A 16 -13.99 24.25 -4.12
N ILE A 17 -13.34 23.17 -3.71
CA ILE A 17 -12.71 23.00 -2.40
C ILE A 17 -11.19 22.89 -2.56
N PRO A 18 -10.40 23.22 -1.53
CA PRO A 18 -8.94 23.13 -1.59
C PRO A 18 -8.46 21.75 -2.09
N ALA A 19 -7.40 21.75 -2.92
CA ALA A 19 -6.90 20.53 -3.56
C ALA A 19 -6.54 19.42 -2.56
N GLY A 20 -5.94 19.78 -1.42
CA GLY A 20 -5.65 18.80 -0.37
C GLY A 20 -6.91 18.17 0.22
N PHE A 21 -7.95 18.96 0.48
CA PHE A 21 -9.22 18.46 1.00
C PHE A 21 -9.91 17.54 -0.02
N SER A 22 -9.93 17.93 -1.30
CA SER A 22 -10.62 17.18 -2.35
C SER A 22 -10.08 15.75 -2.50
N ARG A 23 -8.76 15.55 -2.35
CA ARG A 23 -8.14 14.21 -2.38
C ARG A 23 -8.68 13.30 -1.29
N PHE A 24 -8.86 13.81 -0.06
CA PHE A 24 -9.50 13.04 1.01
C PHE A 24 -10.97 12.76 0.72
N VAL A 25 -11.73 13.76 0.24
CA VAL A 25 -13.17 13.60 -0.07
C VAL A 25 -13.38 12.49 -1.11
N VAL A 26 -12.53 12.42 -2.14
CA VAL A 26 -12.61 11.37 -3.17
C VAL A 26 -12.46 9.98 -2.56
N GLN A 27 -11.44 9.78 -1.71
CA GLN A 27 -11.20 8.46 -1.12
C GLN A 27 -12.21 8.11 -0.02
N LEU A 28 -12.63 9.09 0.79
CA LEU A 28 -13.71 8.92 1.78
C LEU A 28 -15.04 8.59 1.12
N SER A 29 -15.35 9.19 -0.03
CA SER A 29 -16.57 8.88 -0.78
C SER A 29 -16.59 7.44 -1.27
N LYS A 30 -15.47 6.96 -1.82
CA LYS A 30 -15.36 5.57 -2.27
C LYS A 30 -15.43 4.61 -1.09
N LEU A 31 -14.73 4.89 0.00
CA LEU A 31 -14.81 4.11 1.23
C LEU A 31 -16.23 4.08 1.81
N TYR A 32 -16.89 5.23 1.90
CA TYR A 32 -18.27 5.33 2.38
C TYR A 32 -19.23 4.46 1.56
N ASN A 33 -19.11 4.48 0.24
CA ASN A 33 -19.96 3.64 -0.62
C ASN A 33 -19.78 2.14 -0.31
N SER A 34 -18.55 1.70 -0.07
CA SER A 34 -18.28 0.32 0.33
C SER A 34 -18.82 -0.01 1.72
N LEU A 35 -18.63 0.88 2.70
CA LEU A 35 -19.18 0.75 4.05
C LEU A 35 -20.72 0.67 4.02
N ALA A 36 -21.37 1.52 3.23
CA ALA A 36 -22.83 1.54 3.09
C ALA A 36 -23.36 0.29 2.38
N SER A 37 -22.62 -0.22 1.39
CA SER A 37 -22.95 -1.48 0.71
C SER A 37 -22.81 -2.68 1.65
N ALA A 38 -21.78 -2.69 2.49
CA ALA A 38 -21.55 -3.75 3.47
C ALA A 38 -22.52 -3.68 4.66
N SER A 39 -22.95 -2.50 5.08
CA SER A 39 -23.82 -2.32 6.26
C SER A 39 -25.19 -2.97 6.14
N ILE A 40 -25.63 -3.27 4.91
CA ILE A 40 -26.92 -3.92 4.63
C ILE A 40 -26.78 -5.44 4.43
N LYS A 41 -25.58 -5.99 4.57
CA LYS A 41 -25.31 -7.43 4.47
C LYS A 41 -25.47 -8.09 5.84
N GLU A 42 -25.72 -9.40 5.84
CA GLU A 42 -25.82 -10.20 7.07
C GLU A 42 -24.50 -10.18 7.86
N ASP A 43 -23.36 -10.17 7.16
CA ASP A 43 -22.04 -10.07 7.74
C ASP A 43 -21.24 -8.92 7.11
N PRO A 44 -21.34 -7.71 7.69
CA PRO A 44 -20.67 -6.53 7.15
C PRO A 44 -19.15 -6.65 7.10
N ALA A 45 -18.51 -7.28 8.09
CA ALA A 45 -17.04 -7.36 8.11
C ALA A 45 -16.49 -8.28 7.02
N SER A 46 -17.08 -9.46 6.81
CA SER A 46 -16.69 -10.31 5.68
C SER A 46 -16.99 -9.64 4.34
N SER A 47 -18.06 -8.84 4.26
CA SER A 47 -18.38 -8.07 3.05
C SER A 47 -17.40 -6.92 2.80
N LEU A 48 -16.73 -6.42 3.84
CA LEU A 48 -15.67 -5.41 3.74
C LEU A 48 -14.28 -5.98 3.51
N PHE A 49 -14.12 -7.30 3.65
CA PHE A 49 -12.92 -8.00 3.20
C PHE A 49 -12.89 -8.07 1.67
N ASP A 50 -12.70 -6.90 1.07
CA ASP A 50 -12.62 -6.66 -0.37
C ASP A 50 -11.34 -5.84 -0.64
N PRO A 51 -10.50 -6.25 -1.62
CA PRO A 51 -9.26 -5.54 -1.95
C PRO A 51 -9.45 -4.05 -2.21
N ALA A 52 -10.56 -3.63 -2.83
CA ALA A 52 -10.84 -2.22 -3.11
C ALA A 52 -11.10 -1.41 -1.83
N VAL A 53 -11.71 -2.02 -0.81
CA VAL A 53 -11.94 -1.36 0.50
C VAL A 53 -10.62 -1.10 1.20
N ARG A 54 -9.77 -2.13 1.30
CA ARG A 54 -8.43 -2.02 1.89
C ARG A 54 -7.60 -0.96 1.16
N GLN A 55 -7.72 -0.90 -0.16
CA GLN A 55 -7.03 0.09 -0.98
C GLN A 55 -7.40 1.54 -0.61
N HIS A 56 -8.67 1.84 -0.31
CA HIS A 56 -9.07 3.18 0.11
C HIS A 56 -8.55 3.55 1.50
N PHE A 57 -8.48 2.60 2.44
CA PHE A 57 -7.80 2.84 3.72
C PHE A 57 -6.31 3.14 3.53
N PHE A 58 -5.64 2.41 2.65
CA PHE A 58 -4.24 2.70 2.29
C PHE A 58 -4.07 4.09 1.69
N TYR A 59 -4.93 4.51 0.77
CA TYR A 59 -4.84 5.85 0.17
C TYR A 59 -5.08 6.96 1.19
N LEU A 60 -6.04 6.77 2.10
CA LEU A 60 -6.30 7.71 3.19
C LEU A 60 -5.13 7.77 4.18
N GLN A 61 -4.52 6.63 4.51
CA GLN A 61 -3.30 6.58 5.30
C GLN A 61 -2.14 7.28 4.60
N ALA A 62 -2.00 7.12 3.28
CA ALA A 62 -0.96 7.75 2.47
C ALA A 62 -1.11 9.27 2.48
N LEU A 63 -2.32 9.79 2.24
CA LEU A 63 -2.62 11.21 2.36
C LEU A 63 -2.28 11.72 3.75
N SER A 64 -2.72 11.04 4.81
CA SER A 64 -2.39 11.45 6.18
C SER A 64 -0.87 11.42 6.47
N ARG A 65 -0.09 10.54 5.84
CA ARG A 65 1.39 10.55 5.95
C ARG A 65 1.99 11.80 5.31
N ILE A 66 1.51 12.18 4.12
CA ILE A 66 1.92 13.40 3.41
C ILE A 66 1.59 14.63 4.27
N TYR A 67 0.30 14.83 4.59
CA TYR A 67 -0.14 16.06 5.27
C TYR A 67 0.30 16.18 6.72
N LYS A 68 0.67 15.09 7.38
CA LYS A 68 1.36 15.16 8.68
C LYS A 68 2.70 15.90 8.59
N LYS A 69 3.41 15.79 7.46
CA LYS A 69 4.72 16.42 7.25
C LYS A 69 4.59 17.85 6.75
N ILE A 70 3.54 18.16 5.98
CA ILE A 70 3.39 19.45 5.29
C ILE A 70 2.25 20.34 5.81
N HIS A 71 1.49 19.89 6.81
CA HIS A 71 0.33 20.59 7.38
C HIS A 71 0.23 20.34 8.90
N ASP A 72 -0.98 20.20 9.46
CA ASP A 72 -1.22 19.92 10.88
C ASP A 72 -0.77 18.49 11.25
N ARG A 73 0.43 18.41 11.80
CA ARG A 73 1.06 17.16 12.22
C ARG A 73 0.18 16.34 13.18
N GLU A 74 -0.48 16.98 14.14
CA GLU A 74 -1.22 16.27 15.19
C GLU A 74 -2.52 15.69 14.62
N MET A 75 -3.28 16.50 13.88
CA MET A 75 -4.50 16.08 13.23
C MET A 75 -4.24 14.92 12.26
N PHE A 76 -3.26 15.07 11.36
CA PHE A 76 -3.00 14.03 10.35
C PHE A 76 -2.32 12.79 10.92
N GLU A 77 -1.52 12.88 12.00
CA GLU A 77 -1.05 11.66 12.69
C GLU A 77 -2.21 10.91 13.37
N SER A 78 -3.19 11.62 13.93
CA SER A 78 -4.40 11.01 14.47
C SER A 78 -5.19 10.27 13.39
N LEU A 79 -5.48 10.94 12.26
CA LEU A 79 -6.16 10.33 11.12
C LEU A 79 -5.38 9.13 10.55
N ARG A 80 -4.06 9.24 10.42
CA ARG A 80 -3.19 8.15 9.97
C ARG A 80 -3.37 6.90 10.83
N LYS A 81 -3.40 7.05 12.15
CA LYS A 81 -3.59 5.93 13.09
C LYS A 81 -4.96 5.28 12.91
N GLU A 82 -6.02 6.07 12.76
CA GLU A 82 -7.37 5.53 12.55
C GLU A 82 -7.46 4.70 11.27
N PHE A 83 -6.92 5.19 10.14
CA PHE A 83 -6.91 4.41 8.89
C PHE A 83 -5.99 3.19 8.97
N LYS A 84 -4.81 3.34 9.59
CA LYS A 84 -3.82 2.26 9.72
C LYS A 84 -4.37 1.07 10.50
N ILE A 85 -5.09 1.31 11.60
CA ILE A 85 -5.59 0.23 12.45
C ILE A 85 -6.57 -0.69 11.68
N VAL A 86 -7.43 -0.11 10.83
CA VAL A 86 -8.36 -0.90 9.99
C VAL A 86 -7.62 -1.57 8.83
N GLU A 87 -6.70 -0.87 8.17
CA GLU A 87 -5.88 -1.44 7.10
C GLU A 87 -5.07 -2.65 7.59
N ASP A 88 -4.36 -2.49 8.71
CA ASP A 88 -3.56 -3.57 9.31
C ASP A 88 -4.43 -4.79 9.63
N GLN A 89 -5.66 -4.58 10.13
CA GLN A 89 -6.58 -5.66 10.43
C GLN A 89 -7.05 -6.39 9.16
N LEU A 90 -7.38 -5.65 8.10
CA LEU A 90 -7.69 -6.22 6.79
C LEU A 90 -6.48 -6.98 6.22
N GLY A 91 -5.26 -6.46 6.42
CA GLY A 91 -4.02 -7.12 6.01
C GLY A 91 -3.76 -8.46 6.71
N LYS A 92 -4.12 -8.59 8.00
CA LYS A 92 -4.03 -9.87 8.71
C LYS A 92 -5.01 -10.90 8.17
N ILE A 93 -6.24 -10.49 7.84
CA ILE A 93 -7.23 -11.38 7.22
C ILE A 93 -6.72 -11.86 5.86
N ASP A 94 -6.21 -10.94 5.04
CA ASP A 94 -5.64 -11.21 3.73
C ASP A 94 -4.48 -12.21 3.78
N PHE A 95 -3.58 -12.06 4.77
CA PHE A 95 -2.48 -12.99 5.00
C PHE A 95 -2.96 -14.44 5.21
N TYR A 96 -3.89 -14.66 6.14
CA TYR A 96 -4.40 -16.01 6.41
C TYR A 96 -5.30 -16.54 5.27
N ASP A 97 -6.07 -15.67 4.63
CA ASP A 97 -6.91 -16.05 3.48
C ASP A 97 -6.07 -16.47 2.27
N GLY A 98 -4.93 -15.80 2.03
CA GLY A 98 -3.96 -16.19 1.01
C GLY A 98 -3.48 -17.63 1.19
N TRP A 99 -3.07 -17.99 2.41
CA TRP A 99 -2.62 -19.35 2.73
C TRP A 99 -3.74 -20.38 2.63
N VAL A 100 -4.96 -20.06 3.07
CA VAL A 100 -6.12 -20.92 2.88
C VAL A 100 -6.34 -21.20 1.39
N LYS A 101 -6.34 -20.16 0.55
CA LYS A 101 -6.54 -20.29 -0.90
C LYS A 101 -5.43 -21.10 -1.56
N GLU A 102 -4.17 -20.87 -1.16
CA GLU A 102 -3.04 -21.60 -1.72
C GLU A 102 -3.06 -23.09 -1.30
N PHE A 103 -3.14 -23.36 0.01
CA PHE A 103 -2.97 -24.72 0.53
C PHE A 103 -4.18 -25.61 0.31
N SER A 104 -5.39 -25.06 0.21
CA SER A 104 -6.60 -25.83 -0.14
C SER A 104 -6.55 -26.44 -1.55
N GLN A 105 -5.70 -25.92 -2.43
CA GLN A 105 -5.52 -26.43 -3.79
C GLN A 105 -4.47 -27.57 -3.86
N ARG A 106 -3.68 -27.76 -2.81
CA ARG A 106 -2.61 -28.77 -2.79
C ARG A 106 -3.18 -30.15 -2.44
N GLN A 107 -2.85 -31.15 -3.27
CA GLN A 107 -3.25 -32.54 -2.99
C GLN A 107 -2.58 -33.04 -1.71
N ASN A 108 -3.34 -33.76 -0.88
CA ASN A 108 -2.89 -34.33 0.38
C ASN A 108 -2.35 -33.30 1.40
N PHE A 109 -2.75 -32.03 1.31
CA PHE A 109 -2.41 -31.06 2.33
C PHE A 109 -3.08 -31.44 3.68
N PRO A 110 -2.35 -31.42 4.81
CA PRO A 110 -2.90 -31.86 6.09
C PRO A 110 -4.07 -30.98 6.53
N SER A 111 -5.25 -31.59 6.76
CA SER A 111 -6.46 -30.84 7.16
C SER A 111 -6.24 -30.07 8.45
N LEU A 112 -5.47 -30.62 9.40
CA LEU A 112 -5.16 -29.95 10.67
C LEU A 112 -4.42 -28.61 10.48
N LEU A 113 -3.50 -28.53 9.50
CA LEU A 113 -2.82 -27.27 9.18
C LEU A 113 -3.76 -26.29 8.46
N LEU A 114 -4.63 -26.79 7.59
CA LEU A 114 -5.61 -25.95 6.90
C LEU A 114 -6.64 -25.37 7.88
N ASP A 115 -7.10 -26.18 8.84
CA ASP A 115 -8.01 -25.79 9.92
C ASP A 115 -7.40 -24.72 10.82
N TYR A 116 -6.08 -24.78 11.07
CA TYR A 116 -5.35 -23.71 11.77
C TYR A 116 -5.50 -22.37 11.03
N TYR A 117 -5.21 -22.32 9.73
CA TYR A 117 -5.32 -21.08 8.94
C TYR A 117 -6.75 -20.55 8.86
N HIS A 118 -7.74 -21.44 8.68
CA HIS A 118 -9.15 -21.07 8.74
C HIS A 118 -9.52 -20.45 10.09
N SER A 119 -9.07 -21.06 11.19
CA SER A 119 -9.34 -20.56 12.54
C SER A 119 -8.71 -19.20 12.77
N ARG A 120 -7.46 -19.00 12.33
CA ARG A 120 -6.77 -17.70 12.39
C ARG A 120 -7.50 -16.64 11.56
N LYS A 121 -7.86 -16.94 10.30
CA LYS A 121 -8.63 -16.02 9.45
C LYS A 121 -9.94 -15.59 10.13
N ASN A 122 -10.71 -16.53 10.67
CA ASN A 122 -11.98 -16.24 11.34
C ASN A 122 -11.78 -15.38 12.59
N PHE A 123 -10.73 -15.64 13.37
CA PHE A 123 -10.36 -14.80 14.51
C PHE A 123 -10.05 -13.35 14.11
N GLU A 124 -9.33 -13.15 13.01
CA GLU A 124 -9.01 -11.81 12.50
C GLU A 124 -10.27 -11.11 11.91
N LEU A 125 -11.21 -11.86 11.34
CA LEU A 125 -12.51 -11.34 10.89
C LEU A 125 -13.37 -10.88 12.07
N ASP A 126 -13.43 -11.65 13.16
CA ASP A 126 -14.13 -11.26 14.38
C ASP A 126 -13.51 -10.01 15.02
N SER A 127 -12.18 -9.90 14.97
CA SER A 127 -11.45 -8.71 15.41
C SER A 127 -11.80 -7.48 14.56
N LEU A 128 -11.95 -7.64 13.24
CA LEU A 128 -12.43 -6.58 12.36
C LEU A 128 -13.86 -6.15 12.70
N ARG A 129 -14.79 -7.10 12.91
CA ARG A 129 -16.18 -6.80 13.32
C ARG A 129 -16.21 -5.91 14.55
N LYS A 130 -15.53 -6.34 15.62
CA LYS A 130 -15.43 -5.60 16.89
C LYS A 130 -14.87 -4.19 16.67
N MET A 131 -13.81 -4.07 15.87
CA MET A 131 -13.20 -2.77 15.57
C MET A 131 -14.14 -1.82 14.82
N LEU A 132 -14.87 -2.32 13.80
CA LEU A 132 -15.82 -1.51 13.03
C LEU A 132 -16.96 -0.98 13.91
N ASP A 133 -17.42 -1.78 14.87
CA ASP A 133 -18.45 -1.41 15.82
C ASP A 133 -17.93 -0.40 16.86
N GLU A 134 -16.82 -0.69 17.53
CA GLU A 134 -16.22 0.16 18.57
C GLU A 134 -15.86 1.55 18.03
N LYS A 135 -15.32 1.59 16.81
CA LYS A 135 -14.96 2.84 16.13
C LYS A 135 -16.11 3.48 15.36
N LYS A 136 -17.27 2.81 15.28
CA LYS A 136 -18.47 3.31 14.58
C LYS A 136 -18.20 3.68 13.12
N TRP A 137 -17.47 2.81 12.42
CA TRP A 137 -17.26 2.92 10.97
C TRP A 137 -18.56 2.69 10.20
N ILE A 138 -19.43 1.81 10.71
CA ILE A 138 -20.76 1.52 10.15
C ILE A 138 -21.87 2.06 11.06
N ALA A 139 -21.74 1.84 12.37
CA ALA A 139 -22.75 2.21 13.36
C ALA A 139 -22.98 3.73 13.46
N ASP A 140 -24.09 4.10 14.09
CA ASP A 140 -24.51 5.50 14.32
C ASP A 140 -24.49 6.35 13.05
N ASP A 141 -24.99 5.78 11.95
CA ASP A 141 -25.00 6.41 10.63
C ASP A 141 -23.57 6.77 10.18
N PHE A 142 -22.60 5.85 10.25
CA PHE A 142 -21.20 6.08 9.84
C PHE A 142 -20.52 7.25 10.59
N PHE A 143 -20.66 7.27 11.92
CA PHE A 143 -20.14 8.35 12.76
C PHE A 143 -18.66 8.69 12.50
N MET A 144 -17.80 7.69 12.33
CA MET A 144 -16.37 7.93 12.08
C MET A 144 -16.13 8.72 10.79
N VAL A 145 -16.85 8.40 9.70
CA VAL A 145 -16.71 9.12 8.43
C VAL A 145 -17.12 10.59 8.58
N ARG A 146 -18.22 10.88 9.29
CA ARG A 146 -18.62 12.28 9.57
C ARG A 146 -17.60 13.02 10.40
N LYS A 147 -17.08 12.37 11.44
CA LYS A 147 -16.07 12.97 12.32
C LYS A 147 -14.86 13.39 11.50
N ILE A 148 -14.33 12.50 10.67
CA ILE A 148 -13.19 12.78 9.80
C ILE A 148 -13.51 13.92 8.82
N LEU A 149 -14.66 13.89 8.16
CA LEU A 149 -15.05 14.98 7.24
C LEU A 149 -15.16 16.33 7.95
N SER A 150 -15.70 16.34 9.17
CA SER A 150 -15.78 17.56 9.98
C SER A 150 -14.40 18.10 10.32
N GLU A 151 -13.48 17.25 10.76
CA GLU A 151 -12.09 17.62 11.06
C GLU A 151 -11.39 18.19 9.81
N LEU A 152 -11.49 17.49 8.67
CA LEU A 152 -10.90 17.94 7.40
C LEU A 152 -11.51 19.27 6.92
N SER A 153 -12.81 19.48 7.07
CA SER A 153 -13.48 20.71 6.63
C SER A 153 -13.09 21.94 7.46
N ALA A 154 -12.65 21.72 8.71
CA ALA A 154 -12.24 22.78 9.62
C ALA A 154 -10.74 23.13 9.50
N ALA A 155 -9.96 22.34 8.75
CA ALA A 155 -8.53 22.57 8.57
C ALA A 155 -8.26 23.77 7.64
N GLU A 156 -7.21 24.53 7.95
CA GLU A 156 -6.76 25.68 7.16
C GLU A 156 -5.91 25.23 5.96
N TRP A 157 -6.56 24.73 4.92
CA TRP A 157 -5.86 24.20 3.74
C TRP A 157 -5.03 25.23 2.99
N MET A 158 -3.90 24.77 2.46
CA MET A 158 -3.03 25.55 1.57
C MET A 158 -3.72 25.87 0.24
N SER A 159 -3.25 26.91 -0.45
CA SER A 159 -3.58 27.13 -1.86
C SER A 159 -3.07 25.96 -2.71
N THR A 160 -3.69 25.73 -3.87
CA THR A 160 -3.32 24.64 -4.79
C THR A 160 -1.84 24.64 -5.17
N GLU A 161 -1.25 25.82 -5.36
CA GLU A 161 0.17 25.96 -5.70
C GLU A 161 1.10 25.60 -4.52
N ASN A 162 0.82 26.14 -3.33
CA ASN A 162 1.60 25.84 -2.13
C ASN A 162 1.50 24.37 -1.75
N ASP A 163 0.29 23.80 -1.85
CA ASP A 163 0.04 22.38 -1.65
C ASP A 163 0.87 21.51 -2.59
N ARG A 164 0.84 21.81 -3.89
CA ARG A 164 1.65 21.10 -4.89
C ARG A 164 3.14 21.17 -4.56
N ASN A 165 3.66 22.36 -4.28
CA ASN A 165 5.09 22.54 -4.03
C ASN A 165 5.53 21.85 -2.73
N ALA A 166 4.69 21.90 -1.69
CA ALA A 166 4.95 21.18 -0.45
C ALA A 166 4.91 19.66 -0.66
N ILE A 167 4.03 19.13 -1.50
CA ILE A 167 4.01 17.71 -1.87
C ILE A 167 5.27 17.33 -2.65
N ALA A 168 5.74 18.18 -3.58
CA ALA A 168 6.98 17.92 -4.30
C ALA A 168 8.20 17.85 -3.36
N ALA A 169 8.29 18.76 -2.39
CA ALA A 169 9.33 18.74 -1.35
C ALA A 169 9.22 17.48 -0.47
N PHE A 170 8.00 17.10 -0.06
CA PHE A 170 7.79 15.84 0.68
C PHE A 170 8.27 14.62 -0.10
N LEU A 171 7.98 14.54 -1.41
CA LEU A 171 8.43 13.41 -2.24
C LEU A 171 9.95 13.39 -2.38
N ASP A 172 10.58 14.56 -2.55
CA ASP A 172 12.04 14.70 -2.58
C ASP A 172 12.69 14.19 -1.29
N ASP A 173 12.19 14.64 -0.14
CA ASP A 173 12.68 14.23 1.18
C ASP A 173 12.51 12.71 1.40
N GLU A 174 11.36 12.13 1.04
CA GLU A 174 11.13 10.69 1.25
C GLU A 174 11.96 9.82 0.30
N LEU A 175 12.30 10.31 -0.90
CA LEU A 175 13.24 9.64 -1.81
C LEU A 175 14.69 9.74 -1.32
N ASP A 176 15.07 10.88 -0.74
CA ASP A 176 16.39 11.08 -0.11
C ASP A 176 16.57 10.19 1.11
N ASP A 177 15.59 10.18 2.03
CA ASP A 177 15.57 9.31 3.21
C ASP A 177 15.69 7.83 2.81
N PHE A 178 14.99 7.40 1.73
CA PHE A 178 15.08 6.03 1.22
C PHE A 178 16.47 5.70 0.66
N GLU A 179 17.06 6.61 -0.11
CA GLU A 179 18.41 6.47 -0.67
C GLU A 179 19.46 6.39 0.45
N GLU A 180 19.35 7.23 1.48
CA GLU A 180 20.18 7.20 2.69
C GLU A 180 20.03 5.87 3.44
N ASP A 181 18.81 5.43 3.73
CA ASP A 181 18.54 4.16 4.43
C ASP A 181 19.19 2.96 3.71
N TYR A 182 19.16 2.96 2.38
CA TYR A 182 19.83 1.93 1.58
C TYR A 182 21.35 1.99 1.70
N HIS A 183 21.96 3.17 1.52
CA HIS A 183 23.42 3.34 1.57
C HIS A 183 24.00 3.15 2.97
N GLU A 184 23.22 3.41 4.03
CA GLU A 184 23.58 3.16 5.42
C GLU A 184 23.41 1.68 5.83
N ASN A 185 23.02 0.81 4.90
CA ASN A 185 22.76 -0.62 5.14
C ASN A 185 21.73 -0.88 6.25
N LYS A 186 20.64 -0.08 6.29
CA LYS A 186 19.56 -0.28 7.26
C LYS A 186 18.68 -1.50 6.96
N PHE A 187 18.77 -2.07 5.77
CA PHE A 187 18.03 -3.27 5.37
C PHE A 187 18.90 -4.53 5.51
N ASP A 188 18.55 -5.43 6.45
CA ASP A 188 19.18 -6.74 6.55
C ASP A 188 18.44 -7.75 5.67
N PHE A 189 18.94 -8.00 4.46
CA PHE A 189 18.30 -8.94 3.53
C PHE A 189 18.32 -10.41 3.98
N ASN A 190 19.00 -10.76 5.07
CA ASN A 190 18.85 -12.08 5.70
C ASN A 190 17.56 -12.19 6.52
N ASP A 191 16.90 -11.05 6.80
CA ASP A 191 15.60 -10.97 7.44
C ASP A 191 14.52 -10.66 6.37
N VAL A 192 13.57 -11.57 6.21
CA VAL A 192 12.47 -11.41 5.25
C VAL A 192 11.56 -10.25 5.63
N GLU A 193 11.32 -10.02 6.92
CA GLU A 193 10.40 -8.99 7.40
C GLU A 193 11.11 -7.63 7.59
N GLU A 194 12.25 -7.60 8.27
CA GLU A 194 12.94 -6.34 8.56
C GLU A 194 13.84 -5.86 7.39
N GLY A 195 14.21 -6.75 6.46
CA GLY A 195 14.99 -6.40 5.26
C GLY A 195 14.14 -6.29 4.00
N ILE A 196 13.74 -7.45 3.47
CA ILE A 196 13.11 -7.58 2.14
C ILE A 196 11.72 -6.93 2.14
N HIS A 197 10.93 -7.19 3.16
CA HIS A 197 9.60 -6.62 3.27
C HIS A 197 9.65 -5.12 3.56
N GLU A 198 10.58 -4.65 4.39
CA GLU A 198 10.70 -3.22 4.69
C GLU A 198 11.15 -2.42 3.46
N ILE A 199 12.21 -2.82 2.74
CA ILE A 199 12.62 -2.11 1.52
C ILE A 199 11.50 -2.08 0.48
N ARG A 200 10.77 -3.20 0.31
CA ARG A 200 9.58 -3.24 -0.56
C ARG A 200 8.49 -2.29 -0.06
N ARG A 201 8.23 -2.25 1.25
CA ARG A 201 7.21 -1.41 1.86
C ARG A 201 7.51 0.07 1.63
N GLN A 202 8.77 0.47 1.78
CA GLN A 202 9.22 1.83 1.51
C GLN A 202 9.05 2.19 0.02
N LEU A 203 9.54 1.36 -0.90
CA LEU A 203 9.36 1.58 -2.35
C LEU A 203 7.88 1.66 -2.77
N ARG A 204 7.03 0.80 -2.20
CA ARG A 204 5.60 0.74 -2.54
C ARG A 204 4.86 2.04 -2.21
N TRP A 205 5.34 2.82 -1.23
CA TRP A 205 4.69 4.08 -0.86
C TRP A 205 4.63 5.07 -2.04
N PHE A 206 5.63 5.11 -2.91
CA PHE A 206 5.66 6.05 -4.03
C PHE A 206 4.54 5.77 -5.05
N SER A 207 4.29 4.49 -5.39
CA SER A 207 3.14 4.13 -6.24
C SER A 207 1.80 4.43 -5.56
N ILE A 208 1.72 4.23 -4.23
CA ILE A 208 0.51 4.55 -3.46
C ILE A 208 0.27 6.07 -3.42
N TYR A 209 1.31 6.89 -3.27
CA TYR A 209 1.20 8.36 -3.32
C TYR A 209 0.68 8.82 -4.68
N ALA A 210 1.23 8.29 -5.78
CA ALA A 210 0.78 8.63 -7.13
C ALA A 210 -0.72 8.38 -7.34
N GLN A 211 -1.25 7.30 -6.77
CA GLN A 211 -2.68 6.99 -6.80
C GLN A 211 -3.51 7.86 -5.85
N ALA A 212 -3.03 8.05 -4.62
CA ALA A 212 -3.76 8.76 -3.57
C ALA A 212 -3.87 10.27 -3.84
N LEU A 213 -2.88 10.84 -4.53
CA LEU A 213 -2.82 12.26 -4.88
C LEU A 213 -3.75 12.68 -6.03
N ASP A 214 -4.54 11.73 -6.56
CA ASP A 214 -5.67 11.94 -7.47
C ASP A 214 -5.31 12.80 -8.70
N GLY A 215 -4.24 12.39 -9.39
CA GLY A 215 -3.83 12.98 -10.66
C GLY A 215 -2.80 14.11 -10.55
N LEU A 216 -2.30 14.42 -9.34
CA LEU A 216 -1.18 15.36 -9.20
C LEU A 216 0.12 14.78 -9.77
N ILE A 217 0.39 13.49 -9.58
CA ILE A 217 1.55 12.81 -10.19
C ILE A 217 1.10 12.24 -11.52
N GLN A 218 1.88 12.44 -12.58
CA GLN A 218 1.65 11.90 -13.92
C GLN A 218 2.90 11.23 -14.46
N ILE A 219 2.71 10.20 -15.29
CA ILE A 219 3.81 9.50 -15.96
C ILE A 219 4.04 10.15 -17.32
N GLU A 220 5.26 10.58 -17.59
CA GLU A 220 5.68 11.12 -18.89
C GLU A 220 6.41 10.05 -19.70
N ASN A 221 5.92 9.80 -20.92
CA ASN A 221 6.58 8.87 -21.82
C ASN A 221 7.78 9.54 -22.50
N VAL A 222 8.97 9.00 -22.22
CA VAL A 222 10.22 9.43 -22.84
C VAL A 222 10.89 8.27 -23.56
N GLU A 223 11.84 8.59 -24.44
CA GLU A 223 12.66 7.58 -25.09
C GLU A 223 13.55 6.86 -24.07
N ILE A 224 13.61 5.53 -24.16
CA ILE A 224 14.45 4.72 -23.27
C ILE A 224 15.89 4.79 -23.80
N GLU A 225 16.71 5.66 -23.21
CA GLU A 225 18.13 5.82 -23.58
C GLU A 225 18.97 4.59 -23.23
N ASP A 226 18.76 4.01 -22.05
CA ASP A 226 19.47 2.80 -21.60
C ASP A 226 18.66 1.53 -21.93
N SER A 227 19.18 0.71 -22.84
CA SER A 227 18.53 -0.55 -23.23
C SER A 227 18.31 -1.52 -22.06
N ASN A 228 19.09 -1.44 -20.98
CA ASN A 228 18.94 -2.31 -19.81
C ASN A 228 17.63 -2.02 -19.05
N MET A 229 17.11 -0.79 -19.13
CA MET A 229 15.83 -0.40 -18.51
C MET A 229 14.63 -1.13 -19.12
N LYS A 230 14.75 -1.65 -20.36
CA LYS A 230 13.64 -2.34 -21.04
C LYS A 230 13.14 -3.58 -20.29
N LYS A 231 14.00 -4.20 -19.45
CA LYS A 231 13.61 -5.36 -18.65
C LYS A 231 12.48 -5.08 -17.65
N TYR A 232 12.32 -3.82 -17.24
CA TYR A 232 11.28 -3.39 -16.30
C TYR A 232 9.90 -3.28 -16.95
N PHE A 233 9.83 -3.25 -18.28
CA PHE A 233 8.60 -3.07 -19.06
C PHE A 233 7.94 -4.42 -19.34
N THR A 234 7.70 -5.21 -18.30
CA THR A 234 7.01 -6.50 -18.43
C THR A 234 5.51 -6.29 -18.62
N ALA A 235 4.81 -7.27 -19.18
CA ALA A 235 3.36 -7.21 -19.33
C ALA A 235 2.65 -7.06 -17.97
N GLU A 236 3.19 -7.66 -16.91
CA GLU A 236 2.67 -7.53 -15.55
C GLU A 236 2.77 -6.10 -15.02
N VAL A 237 3.92 -5.45 -15.25
CA VAL A 237 4.13 -4.04 -14.86
C VAL A 237 3.25 -3.12 -15.69
N LEU A 238 3.24 -3.23 -17.01
CA LEU A 238 2.48 -2.33 -17.87
C LEU A 238 0.96 -2.39 -17.65
N ASN A 239 0.44 -3.56 -17.25
CA ASN A 239 -0.98 -3.75 -16.96
C ASN A 239 -1.33 -3.64 -15.47
N SER A 240 -0.36 -3.30 -14.62
CA SER A 240 -0.60 -3.15 -13.18
C SER A 240 -1.59 -2.01 -12.92
N PRO A 241 -2.63 -2.21 -12.10
CA PRO A 241 -3.58 -1.15 -11.77
C PRO A 241 -2.90 0.03 -11.05
N TYR A 242 -1.77 -0.20 -10.38
CA TYR A 242 -0.99 0.87 -9.73
C TYR A 242 -0.29 1.79 -10.74
N ASN A 243 -0.06 1.32 -11.97
CA ASN A 243 0.56 2.09 -13.04
C ASN A 243 -0.45 2.83 -13.92
N ILE A 244 -1.75 2.58 -13.70
CA ILE A 244 -2.84 3.34 -14.32
C ILE A 244 -3.19 4.49 -13.37
N LEU A 245 -2.52 5.63 -13.53
CA LEU A 245 -2.71 6.79 -12.64
C LEU A 245 -4.05 7.51 -12.92
N PRO A 246 -4.66 8.13 -11.88
CA PRO A 246 -5.81 9.01 -12.09
C PRO A 246 -5.45 10.16 -13.04
N SER A 247 -6.42 10.58 -13.86
CA SER A 247 -6.22 11.69 -14.79
C SER A 247 -6.00 13.03 -14.05
N PRO A 248 -5.20 13.95 -14.60
CA PRO A 248 -4.91 15.22 -13.96
C PRO A 248 -6.18 16.06 -13.83
N LYS A 249 -6.31 16.79 -12.72
CA LYS A 249 -7.45 17.69 -12.52
C LYS A 249 -7.29 18.93 -13.39
N GLN A 250 -8.42 19.42 -13.91
CA GLN A 250 -8.43 20.63 -14.73
C GLN A 250 -7.83 21.82 -13.96
N GLY A 251 -6.91 22.55 -14.60
CA GLY A 251 -6.26 23.72 -13.99
C GLY A 251 -5.17 23.38 -12.97
N SER A 252 -4.90 22.09 -12.68
CA SER A 252 -3.75 21.67 -11.89
C SER A 252 -2.54 21.40 -12.79
N ILE A 253 -1.35 21.76 -12.33
CA ILE A 253 -0.09 21.47 -13.02
C ILE A 253 0.52 20.24 -12.35
N PRO A 254 0.67 19.11 -13.06
CA PRO A 254 1.20 17.89 -12.46
C PRO A 254 2.66 17.99 -11.99
N LEU A 255 3.07 16.96 -11.26
CA LEU A 255 4.45 16.53 -11.09
C LEU A 255 4.66 15.35 -12.03
N TYR A 256 5.60 15.48 -12.97
CA TYR A 256 5.91 14.44 -13.93
C TYR A 256 7.04 13.56 -13.41
N ILE A 257 6.89 12.26 -13.63
CA ILE A 257 7.92 11.25 -13.44
C ILE A 257 8.05 10.51 -14.77
N HIS A 258 9.26 10.29 -15.24
CA HIS A 258 9.48 9.57 -16.47
C HIS A 258 9.07 8.09 -16.35
N ALA A 259 8.47 7.57 -17.43
CA ALA A 259 7.94 6.22 -17.48
C ALA A 259 8.96 5.11 -17.17
N PRO A 260 10.22 5.15 -17.67
CA PRO A 260 11.20 4.11 -17.37
C PRO A 260 11.45 3.95 -15.87
N GLU A 261 11.59 5.06 -15.16
CA GLU A 261 11.86 5.09 -13.73
C GLU A 261 10.65 4.64 -12.92
N PHE A 262 9.45 5.13 -13.26
CA PHE A 262 8.22 4.72 -12.58
C PHE A 262 7.93 3.22 -12.75
N TYR A 263 8.15 2.67 -13.95
CA TYR A 263 7.97 1.25 -14.21
C TYR A 263 9.07 0.39 -13.59
N ALA A 264 10.31 0.87 -13.52
CA ALA A 264 11.37 0.21 -12.76
C ALA A 264 11.02 0.09 -11.27
N LEU A 265 10.48 1.17 -10.67
CA LEU A 265 10.01 1.15 -9.28
C LEU A 265 8.87 0.14 -9.09
N SER A 266 7.89 0.14 -10.00
CA SER A 266 6.76 -0.80 -9.97
C SER A 266 7.20 -2.27 -10.13
N TRP A 267 8.15 -2.52 -11.02
CA TRP A 267 8.78 -3.83 -11.19
C TRP A 267 9.49 -4.28 -9.91
N MET A 268 10.28 -3.40 -9.28
CA MET A 268 11.02 -3.71 -8.07
C MET A 268 10.08 -4.08 -6.92
N VAL A 269 8.99 -3.33 -6.73
CA VAL A 269 7.94 -3.65 -5.73
C VAL A 269 7.32 -5.02 -5.98
N ASN A 270 7.14 -5.40 -7.25
CA ASN A 270 6.56 -6.67 -7.63
C ASN A 270 7.53 -7.85 -7.38
N GLU A 271 8.77 -7.75 -7.85
CA GLU A 271 9.76 -8.82 -7.71
C GLU A 271 10.16 -9.06 -6.26
N LEU A 272 10.36 -7.99 -5.49
CA LEU A 272 10.54 -8.13 -4.04
C LEU A 272 9.31 -8.76 -3.36
N GLY A 273 8.11 -8.54 -3.91
CA GLY A 273 6.89 -9.16 -3.42
C GLY A 273 6.91 -10.68 -3.58
N LYS A 274 7.28 -11.15 -4.78
CA LYS A 274 7.41 -12.58 -5.08
C LYS A 274 8.45 -13.24 -4.17
N LEU A 275 9.62 -12.63 -4.04
CA LEU A 275 10.71 -13.14 -3.17
C LEU A 275 10.30 -13.17 -1.70
N LYS A 276 9.59 -12.14 -1.24
CA LYS A 276 9.04 -12.08 0.12
C LYS A 276 8.01 -13.18 0.37
N ASP A 277 7.08 -13.39 -0.55
CA ASP A 277 6.02 -14.38 -0.41
C ASP A 277 6.59 -15.81 -0.39
N ASP A 278 7.64 -16.08 -1.16
CA ASP A 278 8.39 -17.34 -1.10
C ASP A 278 9.05 -17.57 0.26
N GLY A 279 9.69 -16.54 0.84
CA GLY A 279 10.25 -16.61 2.19
C GLY A 279 9.18 -16.82 3.27
N LEU A 280 8.07 -16.08 3.18
CA LEU A 280 6.97 -16.14 4.15
C LEU A 280 6.24 -17.49 4.16
N ARG A 281 6.16 -18.18 3.01
CA ARG A 281 5.52 -19.51 2.93
C ARG A 281 6.15 -20.49 3.90
N PHE A 282 7.47 -20.50 4.01
CA PHE A 282 8.20 -21.37 4.93
C PHE A 282 7.87 -21.04 6.39
N HIS A 283 7.89 -19.75 6.75
CA HIS A 283 7.56 -19.28 8.09
C HIS A 283 6.12 -19.61 8.49
N ALA A 284 5.15 -19.32 7.62
CA ALA A 284 3.74 -19.60 7.88
C ALA A 284 3.50 -21.09 8.15
N LEU A 285 4.06 -21.98 7.31
CA LEU A 285 3.96 -23.42 7.50
C LEU A 285 4.60 -23.89 8.80
N LYS A 286 5.74 -23.33 9.17
CA LYS A 286 6.42 -23.63 10.43
C LYS A 286 5.56 -23.23 11.63
N ASP A 287 5.01 -22.02 11.63
CA ASP A 287 4.12 -21.54 12.69
C ASP A 287 2.88 -22.45 12.85
N ALA A 288 2.29 -22.89 11.74
CA ALA A 288 1.15 -23.82 11.76
C ALA A 288 1.53 -25.21 12.29
N VAL A 289 2.70 -25.73 11.93
CA VAL A 289 3.22 -27.02 12.43
C VAL A 289 3.46 -26.96 13.94
N GLU A 290 4.11 -25.89 14.41
CA GLU A 290 4.36 -25.68 15.84
C GLU A 290 3.07 -25.47 16.64
N ALA A 291 2.08 -24.77 16.08
CA ALA A 291 0.80 -24.52 16.75
C ALA A 291 -0.12 -25.75 16.81
N THR A 292 0.09 -26.76 15.96
CA THR A 292 -0.78 -27.93 15.85
C THR A 292 -0.17 -29.20 16.46
N ASP A 293 1.10 -29.17 16.84
CA ASP A 293 1.85 -30.33 17.35
C ASP A 293 1.73 -31.58 16.45
N ILE A 294 1.55 -31.37 15.14
CA ILE A 294 1.30 -32.46 14.17
C ILE A 294 2.52 -33.38 14.00
N THR A 295 3.71 -32.88 14.29
CA THR A 295 4.97 -33.62 14.24
C THR A 295 5.91 -33.14 15.34
N SER A 296 7.00 -33.88 15.56
CA SER A 296 8.02 -33.49 16.55
C SER A 296 8.83 -32.29 16.05
N LYS A 297 9.33 -31.45 16.98
CA LYS A 297 10.22 -30.32 16.62
C LYS A 297 11.44 -30.72 15.78
N LYS A 298 11.93 -31.95 15.97
CA LYS A 298 13.08 -32.49 15.24
C LYS A 298 12.75 -32.80 13.77
N GLU A 299 11.48 -33.03 13.46
CA GLU A 299 10.98 -33.40 12.12
C GLU A 299 10.27 -32.24 11.42
N ALA A 300 9.99 -31.15 12.14
CA ALA A 300 9.22 -29.99 11.66
C ALA A 300 9.78 -29.39 10.36
N ASP A 301 11.08 -29.13 10.27
CA ASP A 301 11.68 -28.51 9.07
C ASP A 301 11.57 -29.42 7.83
N GLY A 302 11.74 -30.74 8.01
CA GLY A 302 11.55 -31.72 6.95
C GLY A 302 10.09 -31.83 6.51
N TYR A 303 9.17 -31.72 7.47
CA TYR A 303 7.73 -31.71 7.21
C TYR A 303 7.30 -30.46 6.44
N VAL A 304 7.73 -29.26 6.87
CA VAL A 304 7.48 -27.98 6.18
C VAL A 304 8.02 -28.02 4.74
N SER A 305 9.24 -28.53 4.55
CA SER A 305 9.88 -28.61 3.23
C SER A 305 9.06 -29.43 2.23
N SER A 306 8.33 -30.45 2.70
CA SER A 306 7.46 -31.26 1.83
C SER A 306 6.25 -30.50 1.28
N PHE A 307 5.90 -29.36 1.89
CA PHE A 307 4.76 -28.52 1.50
C PHE A 307 5.15 -27.12 1.00
N ALA A 308 6.42 -26.73 1.05
CA ALA A 308 6.85 -25.41 0.57
C ALA A 308 6.74 -25.28 -0.97
N GLY A 309 6.93 -26.37 -1.72
CA GLY A 309 6.91 -26.40 -3.19
C GLY A 309 8.31 -26.40 -3.81
N SER A 310 8.43 -26.81 -5.08
CA SER A 310 9.71 -26.92 -5.80
C SER A 310 10.15 -25.64 -6.51
N ASP A 311 9.21 -24.73 -6.76
CA ASP A 311 9.41 -23.55 -7.61
C ASP A 311 9.79 -22.30 -6.78
N THR A 312 10.02 -22.49 -5.48
CA THR A 312 10.40 -21.44 -4.54
C THR A 312 11.90 -21.32 -4.42
N PHE A 313 12.40 -20.09 -4.39
CA PHE A 313 13.77 -19.86 -3.94
C PHE A 313 13.94 -20.33 -2.49
N SER A 314 15.08 -20.96 -2.20
CA SER A 314 15.39 -21.32 -0.83
C SER A 314 15.61 -20.04 0.01
N PRO A 315 15.31 -20.06 1.33
CA PRO A 315 15.61 -18.94 2.22
C PRO A 315 17.08 -18.47 2.17
N GLN A 316 18.01 -19.33 1.74
CA GLN A 316 19.43 -19.01 1.60
C GLN A 316 19.77 -18.28 0.28
N GLU A 317 18.99 -18.48 -0.78
CA GLU A 317 19.20 -17.85 -2.09
C GLU A 317 18.58 -16.46 -2.16
N ILE A 318 17.43 -16.28 -1.51
CA ILE A 318 16.66 -15.03 -1.54
C ILE A 318 17.52 -13.79 -1.19
N PRO A 319 18.31 -13.76 -0.11
CA PRO A 319 19.10 -12.57 0.26
C PRO A 319 20.07 -12.13 -0.83
N GLN A 320 20.69 -13.08 -1.53
CA GLN A 320 21.66 -12.79 -2.60
C GLN A 320 20.98 -12.19 -3.83
N ILE A 321 19.83 -12.75 -4.21
CA ILE A 321 19.02 -12.25 -5.33
C ILE A 321 18.53 -10.83 -5.02
N VAL A 322 17.98 -10.61 -3.82
CA VAL A 322 17.53 -9.28 -3.39
C VAL A 322 18.67 -8.27 -3.42
N ALA A 323 19.84 -8.61 -2.85
CA ALA A 323 21.00 -7.72 -2.86
C ALA A 323 21.40 -7.31 -4.28
N GLN A 324 21.45 -8.26 -5.21
CA GLN A 324 21.79 -7.99 -6.61
C GLN A 324 20.75 -7.08 -7.29
N LEU A 325 19.46 -7.37 -7.10
CA LEU A 325 18.38 -6.56 -7.69
C LEU A 325 18.40 -5.13 -7.14
N CYS A 326 18.60 -4.97 -5.83
CA CYS A 326 18.69 -3.67 -5.17
C CYS A 326 19.91 -2.88 -5.65
N ASP A 327 21.09 -3.50 -5.76
CA ASP A 327 22.30 -2.84 -6.25
C ASP A 327 22.13 -2.35 -7.70
N GLU A 328 21.55 -3.18 -8.56
CA GLU A 328 21.28 -2.78 -9.94
C GLU A 328 20.28 -1.63 -10.02
N PHE A 329 19.20 -1.70 -9.25
CA PHE A 329 18.17 -0.67 -9.19
C PHE A 329 18.69 0.67 -8.63
N MET A 330 19.43 0.62 -7.53
CA MET A 330 19.91 1.81 -6.80
C MET A 330 21.17 2.40 -7.42
N ASN A 331 22.18 1.58 -7.71
CA ASN A 331 23.52 2.05 -8.02
C ASN A 331 23.84 2.03 -9.52
N GLN A 332 23.28 1.07 -10.27
CA GLN A 332 23.57 0.95 -11.70
C GLN A 332 22.61 1.78 -12.54
N HIS A 333 21.30 1.63 -12.30
CA HIS A 333 20.27 2.36 -13.05
C HIS A 333 19.89 3.70 -12.42
N LEU A 334 20.28 3.94 -11.16
CA LEU A 334 20.07 5.19 -10.41
C LEU A 334 18.58 5.60 -10.37
N VAL A 335 17.67 4.63 -10.23
CA VAL A 335 16.24 4.85 -10.43
C VAL A 335 15.69 5.89 -9.45
N ILE A 336 15.97 5.74 -8.15
CA ILE A 336 15.47 6.66 -7.11
C ILE A 336 15.98 8.08 -7.33
N LYS A 337 17.28 8.22 -7.60
CA LYS A 337 17.90 9.50 -7.90
C LYS A 337 17.24 10.19 -9.10
N LYS A 338 16.96 9.46 -10.19
CA LYS A 338 16.30 10.00 -11.37
C LYS A 338 14.85 10.43 -11.10
N ILE A 339 14.08 9.62 -10.35
CA ILE A 339 12.71 10.03 -9.93
C ILE A 339 12.78 11.33 -9.13
N ARG A 340 13.76 11.46 -8.25
CA ARG A 340 13.98 12.65 -7.43
C ARG A 340 14.32 13.89 -8.28
N GLU A 341 15.16 13.72 -9.30
CA GLU A 341 15.46 14.75 -10.30
C GLU A 341 14.21 15.16 -11.09
N ASP A 342 13.36 14.22 -11.50
CA ASP A 342 12.09 14.49 -12.20
C ASP A 342 11.12 15.30 -11.33
N VAL A 343 10.98 14.95 -10.06
CA VAL A 343 10.15 15.68 -9.08
C VAL A 343 10.65 17.12 -8.92
N LYS A 344 11.97 17.32 -8.77
CA LYS A 344 12.59 18.64 -8.66
C LYS A 344 12.41 19.48 -9.91
N ALA A 345 12.64 18.90 -11.09
CA ALA A 345 12.47 19.55 -12.37
C ALA A 345 11.01 19.99 -12.56
N SER A 346 10.06 19.11 -12.25
CA SER A 346 8.63 19.41 -12.27
C SER A 346 8.25 20.54 -11.32
N ALA A 347 8.81 20.56 -10.11
CA ALA A 347 8.55 21.62 -9.13
C ALA A 347 9.04 22.99 -9.63
N ALA A 348 10.22 23.03 -10.26
CA ALA A 348 10.85 24.26 -10.75
C ALA A 348 10.12 24.93 -11.93
N GLN A 349 9.39 24.16 -12.75
CA GLN A 349 8.64 24.68 -13.92
C GLN A 349 7.53 25.68 -13.57
N ASN A 350 7.16 25.82 -12.29
CA ASN A 350 6.13 26.75 -11.81
C ASN A 350 6.66 27.97 -11.04
N ASN A 351 7.97 28.18 -10.89
CA ASN A 351 8.48 29.44 -10.37
C ASN A 351 8.59 30.45 -11.52
N PRO A 352 7.67 31.42 -11.67
CA PRO A 352 7.96 32.56 -12.55
C PRO A 352 9.21 33.26 -12.00
N ALA A 353 10.19 33.46 -12.87
CA ALA A 353 11.41 34.21 -12.60
C ALA A 353 11.13 35.65 -12.13
#